data_AF-A0A2I0JB39-F1
#
_entry.id   AF-A0A2I0JB39-F1
#
_cell.length_a   1.000
_cell.length_b   1.000
_cell.length_c   1.000
_cell.angle_alpha   90.00
_cell.angle_beta   90.00
_cell.angle_gamma   90.00
#
_symmetry.space_group_name_H-M   'P 1'
#
loop_
_entity.id
_entity.type
_entity.pdbx_description
1 polymer ?
#
loop_
_entity_poly.entity_id
_entity_poly.type
_entity_poly.pdbx_seq_one_letter_code
_entity_poly.pdbx_strand_id
1 'polypeptide(L)'
;MSSPDKEFEEQLAEAGRKLLDPPSSVEDLLPLLDKAEYYLSRVEQSPSKSIESALSPCMKALVADKLFKHSDIDVKVAVASCISEITRISAPEAPYEDDVMKEAFQLIVSSFEHLDDNSSRSYEKRTSILATVAKVRSCVVMLDLECDALILQMFEHFLKAIR
;
A
#
# COMPACT_ATOMS: atom_id res chain seq x y z
N MET A 1 26.15 -0.84 -20.51
CA MET A 1 25.62 -1.56 -19.34
C MET A 1 25.05 -0.50 -18.41
N SER A 2 23.76 -0.56 -18.07
CA SER A 2 23.19 0.35 -17.07
C SER A 2 23.79 0.05 -15.70
N SER A 3 23.90 1.05 -14.83
CA SER A 3 24.25 0.81 -13.43
C SER A 3 23.12 0.05 -12.72
N PRO A 4 23.41 -0.74 -11.67
CA PRO A 4 22.39 -1.48 -10.91
C PRO A 4 21.24 -0.58 -10.44
N ASP A 5 21.54 0.66 -10.04
CA ASP A 5 20.53 1.63 -9.59
C ASP A 5 19.57 2.03 -10.71
N LYS A 6 20.07 2.20 -11.94
CA LYS A 6 19.24 2.53 -13.11
C LYS A 6 18.35 1.37 -13.52
N GLU A 7 18.85 0.14 -13.40
CA GLU A 7 18.05 -1.05 -13.68
C GLU A 7 16.91 -1.19 -12.67
N PHE A 8 17.18 -0.95 -11.38
CA PHE A 8 16.15 -0.95 -10.34
C PHE A 8 15.08 0.13 -10.60
N GLU A 9 15.50 1.37 -10.91
CA GLU A 9 14.60 2.48 -11.27
C GLU A 9 13.67 2.11 -12.45
N GLU A 10 14.23 1.54 -13.51
CA GLU A 10 13.48 1.16 -14.70
C GLU A 10 12.46 0.05 -14.40
N GLN A 11 12.85 -0.94 -13.60
CA GLN A 11 11.97 -2.04 -13.19
C GLN A 11 10.83 -1.58 -12.27
N LEU A 12 11.11 -0.68 -11.33
CA LEU A 12 10.11 -0.06 -10.46
C LEU A 12 9.10 0.74 -11.30
N ALA A 13 9.60 1.58 -12.22
CA ALA A 13 8.76 2.36 -13.10
C ALA A 13 7.89 1.46 -14.01
N GLU A 14 8.46 0.37 -14.52
CA GLU A 14 7.74 -0.60 -15.34
C GLU A 14 6.64 -1.33 -14.57
N ALA A 15 6.91 -1.74 -13.32
CA ALA A 15 5.89 -2.33 -12.45
C ALA A 15 4.71 -1.35 -12.26
N GLY A 16 4.99 -0.08 -11.97
CA GLY A 16 3.97 0.95 -11.86
C GLY A 16 3.18 1.19 -13.16
N ARG A 17 3.86 1.21 -14.32
CA ARG A 17 3.20 1.41 -15.62
C ARG A 17 2.21 0.29 -15.93
N LYS A 18 2.54 -0.96 -15.63
CA LYS A 18 1.63 -2.11 -15.83
C LYS A 18 0.37 -2.04 -14.98
N LEU A 19 0.41 -1.29 -13.86
CA LEU A 19 -0.75 -1.09 -12.99
C LEU A 19 -1.64 0.09 -13.43
N LEU A 20 -1.18 0.96 -14.34
CA LEU A 20 -2.02 2.06 -14.86
C LEU A 20 -3.19 1.55 -15.71
N ASP A 21 -2.99 0.44 -16.41
CA ASP A 21 -4.06 -0.29 -17.10
C ASP A 21 -4.00 -1.77 -16.72
N PRO A 22 -4.50 -2.10 -15.52
CA PRO A 22 -4.36 -3.44 -14.96
C PRO A 22 -5.24 -4.45 -15.72
N PRO A 23 -4.84 -5.73 -15.78
CA PRO A 23 -5.70 -6.78 -16.31
C PRO A 23 -6.96 -6.92 -15.45
N SER A 24 -8.06 -7.36 -16.08
CA SER A 24 -9.33 -7.60 -15.37
C SER A 24 -9.34 -8.89 -14.55
N SER A 25 -8.43 -9.82 -14.85
CA SER A 25 -8.32 -11.09 -14.13
C SER A 25 -7.56 -10.90 -12.82
N VAL A 26 -8.12 -11.39 -11.71
CA VAL A 26 -7.47 -11.41 -10.39
C VAL A 26 -6.18 -12.23 -10.43
N GLU A 27 -6.17 -13.34 -11.17
CA GLU A 27 -5.02 -14.24 -11.31
C GLU A 27 -3.81 -13.55 -11.96
N ASP A 28 -4.06 -12.62 -12.89
CA ASP A 28 -3.01 -11.86 -13.57
C ASP A 28 -2.66 -10.57 -12.83
N LEU A 29 -3.61 -9.99 -12.09
CA LEU A 29 -3.42 -8.73 -11.37
C LEU A 29 -2.58 -8.90 -10.11
N LEU A 30 -2.84 -9.94 -9.31
CA LEU A 30 -2.14 -10.14 -8.04
C LEU A 30 -0.61 -10.24 -8.20
N PRO A 31 -0.06 -11.00 -9.17
CA PRO A 31 1.38 -11.02 -9.41
C PRO A 31 1.99 -9.66 -9.78
N LEU A 32 1.22 -8.77 -10.43
CA LEU A 32 1.67 -7.42 -10.75
C LEU A 32 1.74 -6.54 -9.49
N LEU A 33 0.76 -6.67 -8.60
CA LEU A 33 0.75 -5.99 -7.31
C LEU A 33 1.86 -6.51 -6.40
N ASP A 34 2.08 -7.83 -6.34
CA ASP A 34 3.18 -8.45 -5.59
C ASP A 34 4.54 -7.93 -6.08
N LYS A 35 4.70 -7.80 -7.40
CA LYS A 35 5.91 -7.26 -8.00
C LYS A 35 6.10 -5.78 -7.64
N ALA A 36 5.04 -4.98 -7.67
CA ALA A 36 5.11 -3.57 -7.27
C ALA A 36 5.47 -3.43 -5.79
N GLU A 37 4.80 -4.16 -4.90
CA GLU A 37 5.09 -4.22 -3.46
C GLU A 37 6.56 -4.59 -3.20
N TYR A 38 7.07 -5.61 -3.89
CA TYR A 38 8.47 -6.01 -3.76
C TYR A 38 9.44 -4.85 -4.03
N TYR A 39 9.24 -4.07 -5.10
CA TYR A 39 10.11 -2.92 -5.37
C TYR A 39 9.89 -1.80 -4.35
N LEU A 40 8.64 -1.49 -3.98
CA LEU A 40 8.32 -0.46 -2.98
C LEU A 40 8.98 -0.76 -1.63
N SER A 41 8.92 -2.00 -1.16
CA SER A 41 9.52 -2.43 0.11
C SER A 41 11.03 -2.21 0.20
N ARG A 42 11.72 -2.09 -0.94
CA ARG A 42 13.17 -1.87 -1.04
C ARG A 42 13.56 -0.40 -1.17
N VAL A 43 12.60 0.50 -1.33
CA VAL A 43 12.87 1.93 -1.41
C VAL A 43 12.92 2.50 0.01
N GLU A 44 14.03 3.15 0.35
CA GLU A 44 14.17 3.83 1.64
C GLU A 44 13.35 5.12 1.70
N GLN A 45 13.19 5.68 2.90
CA GLN A 45 12.51 6.97 3.06
C GLN A 45 13.35 8.09 2.45
N SER A 46 12.70 9.15 1.98
CA SER A 46 13.39 10.29 1.32
C SER A 46 14.30 9.86 0.15
N PRO A 47 13.77 9.14 -0.86
CA PRO A 47 14.56 8.63 -1.97
C PRO A 47 15.11 9.75 -2.87
N SER A 48 16.00 9.39 -3.80
CA SER A 48 16.49 10.35 -4.82
C SER A 48 15.37 10.77 -5.78
N LYS A 49 15.51 11.94 -6.41
CA LYS A 49 14.57 12.44 -7.43
C LYS A 49 14.31 11.46 -8.58
N SER A 50 15.31 10.64 -8.93
CA SER A 50 15.18 9.62 -9.98
C SER A 50 14.25 8.49 -9.54
N ILE A 51 14.40 8.02 -8.29
CA ILE A 51 13.51 7.03 -7.69
C ILE A 51 12.11 7.61 -7.47
N GLU A 52 11.97 8.85 -7.00
CA GLU A 52 10.67 9.54 -6.92
C GLU A 52 9.96 9.56 -8.28
N SER A 53 10.69 9.85 -9.35
CA SER A 53 10.15 9.82 -10.71
C SER A 53 9.73 8.40 -11.13
N ALA A 54 10.48 7.37 -10.73
CA ALA A 54 10.17 5.97 -10.98
C ALA A 54 8.96 5.46 -10.17
N LEU A 55 8.69 6.03 -8.99
CA LEU A 55 7.52 5.72 -8.16
C LEU A 55 6.22 6.28 -8.74
N SER A 56 6.27 7.41 -9.44
CA SER A 56 5.09 8.16 -9.89
C SER A 56 4.02 7.32 -10.61
N PRO A 57 4.35 6.41 -11.57
CA PRO A 57 3.35 5.56 -12.20
C PRO A 57 2.62 4.66 -11.21
N CYS A 58 3.33 4.09 -10.25
CA CYS A 58 2.78 3.21 -9.24
C CYS A 58 1.86 3.96 -8.28
N MET A 59 2.31 5.12 -7.78
CA MET A 59 1.51 5.99 -6.91
C MET A 59 0.18 6.38 -7.57
N LYS A 60 0.21 6.76 -8.85
CA LYS A 60 -1.01 7.10 -9.61
C LYS A 60 -1.93 5.92 -9.83
N ALA A 61 -1.38 4.74 -10.13
CA ALA A 61 -2.16 3.55 -10.39
C ALA A 61 -2.94 3.08 -9.15
N LEU A 62 -2.28 3.08 -7.98
CA LEU A 62 -2.84 2.51 -6.75
C LEU A 62 -4.03 3.27 -6.19
N VAL A 63 -4.13 4.57 -6.47
CA VAL A 63 -5.28 5.41 -6.09
C VAL A 63 -6.31 5.57 -7.21
N ALA A 64 -6.11 4.91 -8.36
CA ALA A 64 -7.10 4.91 -9.43
C ALA A 64 -8.22 3.91 -9.10
N ASP A 65 -9.47 4.29 -9.41
CA ASP A 65 -10.69 3.53 -9.10
C ASP A 65 -10.61 2.05 -9.51
N LYS A 66 -9.94 1.72 -10.62
CA LYS A 66 -9.76 0.34 -11.11
C LYS A 66 -9.11 -0.58 -10.07
N LEU A 67 -8.19 -0.07 -9.25
CA LEU A 67 -7.52 -0.82 -8.19
C LEU A 67 -8.09 -0.47 -6.83
N PHE A 68 -8.27 0.83 -6.58
CA PHE A 68 -8.61 1.35 -5.27
C PHE A 68 -10.02 0.95 -4.79
N LYS A 69 -10.95 0.82 -5.74
CA LYS A 69 -12.34 0.40 -5.48
C LYS A 69 -12.63 -1.02 -5.94
N HIS A 70 -11.59 -1.84 -6.11
CA HIS A 70 -11.74 -3.21 -6.61
C HIS A 70 -12.63 -4.07 -5.69
N SER A 71 -13.41 -4.99 -6.26
CA SER A 71 -14.37 -5.80 -5.47
C SER A 71 -13.72 -6.95 -4.71
N ASP A 72 -12.67 -7.53 -5.29
CA ASP A 72 -11.93 -8.66 -4.70
C ASP A 72 -11.12 -8.25 -3.45
N ILE A 73 -11.22 -9.05 -2.39
CA ILE A 73 -10.61 -8.77 -1.08
C ILE A 73 -9.09 -8.90 -1.12
N ASP A 74 -8.56 -9.91 -1.82
CA ASP A 74 -7.10 -10.11 -1.89
C ASP A 74 -6.44 -9.00 -2.69
N VAL A 75 -7.09 -8.56 -3.78
CA VAL A 75 -6.64 -7.39 -4.55
C VAL A 75 -6.63 -6.14 -3.66
N LYS A 76 -7.69 -5.91 -2.88
CA LYS A 76 -7.75 -4.79 -1.93
C LYS A 76 -6.62 -4.82 -0.91
N VAL A 77 -6.33 -5.99 -0.32
CA VAL A 77 -5.21 -6.13 0.64
C VAL A 77 -3.86 -5.91 -0.05
N ALA A 78 -3.67 -6.40 -1.27
CA ALA A 78 -2.44 -6.18 -2.02
C ALA A 78 -2.24 -4.69 -2.38
N VAL A 79 -3.30 -3.98 -2.78
CA VAL A 79 -3.28 -2.52 -2.99
C VAL A 79 -2.98 -1.79 -1.68
N ALA A 80 -3.62 -2.17 -0.58
CA ALA A 80 -3.36 -1.61 0.74
C ALA A 80 -1.89 -1.78 1.16
N SER A 81 -1.29 -2.94 0.87
CA SER A 81 0.13 -3.19 1.15
C SER A 81 1.04 -2.24 0.38
N CYS A 82 0.81 -2.10 -0.93
CA CYS A 82 1.57 -1.15 -1.75
C CYS A 82 1.42 0.30 -1.27
N ILE A 83 0.19 0.72 -0.93
CA ILE A 83 -0.07 2.07 -0.40
C ILE A 83 0.61 2.28 0.97
N SER A 84 0.64 1.26 1.83
CA SER A 84 1.32 1.34 3.12
C SER A 84 2.83 1.55 2.94
N GLU A 85 3.45 0.90 1.95
CA GLU A 85 4.85 1.12 1.60
C GLU A 85 5.10 2.49 1.00
N ILE A 86 4.23 3.01 0.14
CA ILE A 86 4.32 4.39 -0.36
C ILE A 86 4.25 5.39 0.80
N THR A 87 3.32 5.18 1.73
CA THR A 87 3.22 6.01 2.94
C THR A 87 4.50 5.94 3.76
N ARG A 88 5.12 4.76 3.87
CA ARG A 88 6.42 4.62 4.53
C ARG A 88 7.51 5.40 3.83
N ILE A 89 7.62 5.29 2.51
CA ILE A 89 8.65 5.95 1.69
C ILE A 89 8.54 7.48 1.80
N SER A 90 7.31 8.00 1.75
CA SER A 90 7.03 9.44 1.78
C SER A 90 7.09 10.06 3.18
N ALA A 91 6.94 9.26 4.23
CA ALA A 91 6.99 9.78 5.60
C ALA A 91 8.28 10.58 5.87
N PRO A 92 8.18 11.73 6.57
CA PRO A 92 7.04 12.20 7.35
C PRO A 92 5.92 12.88 6.54
N GLU A 93 6.13 13.15 5.25
CA GLU A 93 5.15 13.83 4.40
C GLU A 93 4.09 12.84 3.88
N ALA A 94 2.85 13.31 3.73
CA ALA A 94 1.80 12.51 3.14
C ALA A 94 2.03 12.33 1.62
N PRO A 95 1.91 11.11 1.08
CA PRO A 95 2.10 10.86 -0.35
C PRO A 95 0.97 11.40 -1.25
N TYR A 96 -0.20 11.68 -0.66
CA TYR A 96 -1.41 12.12 -1.36
C TYR A 96 -2.08 13.27 -0.61
N GLU A 97 -2.99 13.96 -1.30
CA GLU A 97 -3.88 14.96 -0.69
C GLU A 97 -4.81 14.32 0.35
N ASP A 98 -5.26 15.11 1.32
CA ASP A 98 -6.01 14.66 2.50
C ASP A 98 -7.18 13.73 2.17
N ASP A 99 -8.03 14.07 1.19
CA ASP A 99 -9.19 13.25 0.82
C ASP A 99 -8.78 11.85 0.31
N VAL A 100 -7.73 11.80 -0.51
CA VAL A 100 -7.18 10.53 -1.02
C VAL A 100 -6.49 9.75 0.10
N MET A 101 -5.80 10.43 1.01
CA MET A 101 -5.20 9.80 2.19
C MET A 101 -6.25 9.20 3.12
N LYS A 102 -7.39 9.86 3.32
CA LYS A 102 -8.51 9.32 4.12
C LYS A 102 -9.04 8.01 3.55
N GLU A 103 -9.29 7.97 2.24
CA GLU A 103 -9.70 6.75 1.56
C GLU A 103 -8.60 5.66 1.63
N ALA A 104 -7.33 6.06 1.54
CA ALA A 104 -6.20 5.14 1.63
C ALA A 104 -6.11 4.51 3.03
N PHE A 105 -6.32 5.30 4.08
CA PHE A 105 -6.41 4.79 5.45
C PHE A 105 -7.62 3.91 5.66
N GLN A 106 -8.77 4.22 5.07
CA GLN A 106 -9.94 3.33 5.12
C GLN A 106 -9.61 1.95 4.51
N LEU A 107 -8.89 1.93 3.38
CA LEU A 107 -8.47 0.68 2.76
C LEU A 107 -7.44 -0.08 3.62
N ILE A 108 -6.44 0.62 4.17
CA ILE A 108 -5.46 0.05 5.10
C ILE A 108 -6.15 -0.54 6.34
N VAL A 109 -7.06 0.20 6.98
CA VAL A 109 -7.77 -0.27 8.17
C VAL A 109 -8.66 -1.48 7.86
N SER A 110 -9.32 -1.49 6.69
CA SER A 110 -10.12 -2.65 6.25
C SER A 110 -9.26 -3.92 6.06
N SER A 111 -7.97 -3.76 5.74
CA SER A 111 -7.03 -4.88 5.65
C SER A 111 -6.74 -5.53 7.01
N PHE A 112 -7.16 -4.93 8.13
CA PHE A 112 -7.02 -5.53 9.46
C PHE A 112 -8.21 -6.42 9.85
N GLU A 113 -9.27 -6.45 9.05
CA GLU A 113 -10.32 -7.44 9.21
C GLU A 113 -9.75 -8.87 9.04
N HIS A 114 -10.21 -9.83 9.85
CA HIS A 114 -9.74 -11.22 9.80
C HIS A 114 -8.23 -11.40 10.03
N LEU A 115 -7.59 -10.51 10.80
CA LEU A 115 -6.19 -10.69 11.22
C LEU A 115 -5.95 -11.98 12.03
N ASP A 116 -6.98 -12.67 12.51
CA ASP A 116 -6.86 -13.96 13.19
C ASP A 116 -6.90 -15.18 12.24
N ASP A 117 -7.17 -14.96 10.96
CA ASP A 117 -7.18 -16.01 9.94
C ASP A 117 -5.79 -16.21 9.31
N ASN A 118 -4.95 -16.97 10.01
CA ASN A 118 -3.61 -17.34 9.56
C ASN A 118 -3.61 -18.29 8.34
N SER A 119 -4.79 -18.78 7.91
CA SER A 119 -4.92 -19.63 6.72
C SER A 119 -5.23 -18.84 5.46
N SER A 120 -5.60 -17.56 5.60
CA SER A 120 -5.84 -16.66 4.48
C SER A 120 -4.56 -16.43 3.68
N ARG A 121 -4.68 -16.47 2.35
CA ARG A 121 -3.57 -16.10 1.45
C ARG A 121 -3.09 -14.66 1.62
N SER A 122 -3.92 -13.80 2.20
CA SER A 122 -3.60 -12.40 2.45
C SER A 122 -2.96 -12.17 3.83
N TYR A 123 -2.85 -13.19 4.68
CA TYR A 123 -2.37 -13.04 6.06
C TYR A 123 -0.99 -12.38 6.17
N GLU A 124 -0.02 -12.83 5.37
CA GLU A 124 1.33 -12.24 5.35
C GLU A 124 1.31 -10.75 4.97
N LYS A 125 0.45 -10.35 4.03
CA LYS A 125 0.29 -8.94 3.65
C LYS A 125 -0.37 -8.14 4.77
N ARG A 126 -1.42 -8.66 5.41
CA ARG A 126 -2.08 -7.98 6.53
C ARG A 126 -1.11 -7.71 7.69
N THR A 127 -0.25 -8.69 8.00
CA THR A 127 0.79 -8.53 9.02
C THR A 127 1.89 -7.54 8.61
N SER A 128 2.28 -7.52 7.33
CA SER A 128 3.21 -6.52 6.77
C SER A 128 2.64 -5.10 6.88
N ILE A 129 1.38 -4.90 6.47
CA ILE A 129 0.68 -3.61 6.58
C ILE A 129 0.67 -3.14 8.04
N LEU A 130 0.33 -4.02 8.98
CA LEU A 130 0.31 -3.70 10.41
C LEU A 130 1.69 -3.25 10.90
N ALA A 131 2.75 -3.97 10.51
CA ALA A 131 4.12 -3.62 10.86
C ALA A 131 4.52 -2.25 10.29
N THR A 132 4.16 -1.96 9.05
CA THR A 132 4.45 -0.68 8.39
C THR A 132 3.70 0.47 9.05
N VAL A 133 2.39 0.33 9.31
CA VAL A 133 1.56 1.33 10.03
C VAL A 133 2.14 1.65 11.41
N ALA A 134 2.55 0.62 12.16
CA ALA A 134 3.17 0.81 13.46
C ALA A 134 4.53 1.52 13.36
N LYS A 135 5.37 1.13 12.38
CA LYS A 135 6.71 1.68 12.18
C LYS A 135 6.69 3.17 11.86
N VAL A 136 5.79 3.62 11.00
CA VAL A 136 5.70 5.05 10.61
C VAL A 136 4.65 5.83 11.41
N ARG A 137 4.10 5.20 12.45
CA ARG A 137 3.13 5.82 13.36
C ARG A 137 1.95 6.44 12.60
N SER A 138 1.40 5.73 11.60
CA SER A 138 0.36 6.28 10.72
C SER A 138 -0.89 6.77 11.47
N CYS A 139 -1.12 6.30 12.70
CA CYS A 139 -2.18 6.81 13.57
C CYS A 139 -2.06 8.32 13.88
N VAL A 140 -0.84 8.86 13.92
CA VAL A 140 -0.64 10.31 14.11
C VAL A 140 -1.21 11.07 12.91
N VAL A 141 -0.89 10.62 11.69
CA VAL A 141 -1.45 11.20 10.46
C VAL A 141 -2.97 11.02 10.40
N MET A 142 -3.50 9.87 10.83
CA MET A 142 -4.96 9.68 10.92
C MET A 142 -5.62 10.67 11.89
N LEU A 143 -4.98 11.00 13.02
CA LEU A 143 -5.50 12.03 13.94
C LEU A 143 -5.45 13.42 13.30
N ASP A 144 -4.35 13.76 12.61
CA ASP A 144 -4.20 15.05 11.93
C ASP A 144 -5.25 15.24 10.81
N LEU A 145 -5.69 14.14 10.19
CA LEU A 145 -6.74 14.10 9.17
C LEU A 145 -8.17 13.98 9.73
N GLU A 146 -8.36 13.98 11.05
CA GLU A 146 -9.67 13.81 11.71
C GLU A 146 -10.34 12.45 11.39
N CYS A 147 -9.54 11.39 11.29
CA CYS A 147 -9.98 10.01 11.02
C CYS A 147 -10.29 9.21 12.30
N ASP A 148 -10.85 9.84 13.33
CA ASP A 148 -11.11 9.22 14.64
C ASP A 148 -11.93 7.93 14.53
N ALA A 149 -12.93 7.90 13.65
CA ALA A 149 -13.76 6.71 13.41
C ALA A 149 -12.96 5.53 12.84
N LEU A 150 -11.97 5.80 11.97
CA LEU A 150 -11.08 4.75 11.44
C LEU A 150 -10.18 4.17 12.52
N ILE A 151 -9.70 5.02 13.42
CA ILE A 151 -8.87 4.58 14.55
C ILE A 151 -9.69 3.65 15.45
N LEU A 152 -10.93 4.01 15.78
CA LEU A 152 -11.83 3.15 16.55
C LEU A 152 -12.08 1.81 15.85
N GLN A 153 -12.41 1.84 14.54
CA GLN A 153 -12.59 0.63 13.73
C GLN A 153 -11.35 -0.26 13.73
N MET A 154 -10.16 0.32 13.62
CA MET A 154 -8.89 -0.41 13.68
C MET A 154 -8.72 -1.13 15.03
N PHE A 155 -8.99 -0.45 16.15
CA PHE A 155 -8.95 -1.10 17.47
C PHE A 155 -9.99 -2.21 17.61
N GLU A 156 -11.20 -2.06 17.05
CA GLU A 156 -12.20 -3.13 17.04
C GLU A 156 -11.70 -4.37 16.28
N HIS A 157 -11.05 -4.19 15.13
CA HIS A 157 -10.42 -5.29 14.40
C HIS A 157 -9.35 -5.98 15.24
N PHE A 158 -8.47 -5.23 15.89
CA PHE A 158 -7.42 -5.79 16.75
C PHE A 158 -7.99 -6.55 17.95
N LEU A 159 -8.98 -6.00 18.64
CA LEU A 159 -9.61 -6.65 19.80
C LEU A 159 -10.33 -7.95 19.43
N LYS A 160 -10.88 -8.05 18.21
CA LYS A 160 -11.46 -9.30 17.69
C LYS A 160 -10.40 -10.34 17.34
N ALA A 161 -9.21 -9.90 16.93
CA ALA A 161 -8.14 -10.78 16.48
C ALA A 161 -7.27 -11.33 17.62
N ILE A 162 -7.14 -10.59 18.73
CA ILE A 162 -6.42 -11.02 19.92
C ILE A 162 -7.20 -12.15 20.61
N ARG A 163 -6.54 -13.30 20.81
CA ARG A 163 -7.08 -14.48 21.54
C ARG A 163 -6.40 -14.63 22.88
#